data_AF-A0A8J8E501-F1
#
_entry.id   AF-A0A8J8E501-F1
#
_cell.length_a   1.000
_cell.length_b   1.000
_cell.length_c   1.000
_cell.angle_alpha   90.00
_cell.angle_beta   90.00
_cell.angle_gamma   90.00
#
_symmetry.space_group_name_H-M   'P 1'
#
loop_
_entity.id
_entity.type
_entity.pdbx_description
1 polymer ?
#
loop_
_entity_poly.entity_id
_entity_poly.type
_entity_poly.pdbx_seq_one_letter_code
_entity_poly.pdbx_strand_id
1 'polypeptide(L)'
;MNVKKTRVKNQRLWKFGLSYLALSLLLLTVGLIEKRPVLSLMNVFIALGFLALANRFRALRVECNGKTLLLVPDYATSTITLKDTEGKVLARDFFPLFEEKTLETPCGTLGIRAIRHRFGKVELRIKAEGKEITLP
;
A
#
# COMPACT_ATOMS: atom_id res chain seq x y z
N MET A 1 -6.44 -21.46 8.18
CA MET A 1 -6.13 -20.02 8.01
C MET A 1 -7.18 -19.35 7.13
N ASN A 2 -7.64 -18.14 7.46
CA ASN A 2 -8.58 -17.38 6.60
C ASN A 2 -7.86 -16.20 5.95
N VAL A 3 -7.97 -16.06 4.63
CA VAL A 3 -7.21 -15.06 3.89
C VAL A 3 -8.15 -14.24 3.00
N LYS A 4 -8.07 -12.91 3.13
CA LYS A 4 -8.95 -11.96 2.41
C LYS A 4 -8.16 -10.75 1.91
N LYS A 5 -8.53 -10.24 0.74
CA LYS A 5 -8.03 -8.94 0.26
C LYS A 5 -8.65 -7.83 1.11
N THR A 6 -7.84 -6.89 1.58
CA THR A 6 -8.31 -5.70 2.29
C THR A 6 -7.66 -4.44 1.72
N ARG A 7 -8.29 -3.29 1.91
CA ARG A 7 -7.66 -2.00 1.62
C ARG A 7 -6.94 -1.51 2.87
N VAL A 8 -5.73 -1.03 2.71
CA VAL A 8 -4.96 -0.44 3.79
C VAL A 8 -4.63 0.99 3.40
N LYS A 9 -4.86 1.91 4.32
CA LYS A 9 -4.44 3.29 4.14
C LYS A 9 -2.95 3.39 4.44
N ASN A 10 -2.14 3.85 3.49
CA ASN A 10 -0.76 4.19 3.77
C ASN A 10 -0.72 5.47 4.61
N GLN A 11 -0.60 5.32 5.94
CA GLN A 11 -0.61 6.44 6.88
C GLN A 11 0.49 7.47 6.58
N ARG A 12 1.66 7.06 6.09
CA ARG A 12 2.75 7.98 5.79
C ARG A 12 2.38 8.89 4.62
N LEU A 13 1.96 8.31 3.51
CA LEU A 13 1.47 9.06 2.35
C LEU A 13 0.24 9.91 2.70
N TRP A 14 -0.65 9.41 3.55
CA TRP A 14 -1.82 10.15 4.02
C TRP A 14 -1.43 11.40 4.82
N LYS A 15 -0.49 11.28 5.77
CA LYS A 15 0.03 12.41 6.55
C LYS A 15 0.75 13.42 5.66
N PHE A 16 1.58 12.96 4.72
CA PHE A 16 2.23 13.84 3.74
C PHE A 16 1.20 14.57 2.87
N GLY A 17 0.21 13.85 2.34
CA GLY A 17 -0.87 14.45 1.54
C GLY A 17 -1.67 15.50 2.31
N LEU A 18 -1.99 15.24 3.58
CA LEU A 18 -2.68 16.20 4.46
C LEU A 18 -1.83 17.46 4.71
N SER A 19 -0.55 17.29 5.04
CA SER A 19 0.36 18.41 5.28
C SER A 19 0.55 19.26 4.02
N TYR A 20 0.74 18.61 2.87
CA TYR A 20 0.87 19.28 1.58
C TYR A 20 -0.43 19.99 1.16
N LEU A 21 -1.58 19.40 1.45
CA LEU A 21 -2.89 20.02 1.21
C LEU A 21 -3.05 21.30 2.03
N ALA A 22 -2.69 21.27 3.32
CA ALA A 22 -2.76 22.45 4.18
C ALA A 22 -1.91 23.61 3.64
N LEU A 23 -0.66 23.32 3.23
CA LEU A 23 0.22 24.32 2.61
C LEU A 23 -0.34 24.83 1.26
N SER A 24 -0.88 23.93 0.44
CA SER A 24 -1.45 24.28 -0.86
C SER A 24 -2.67 25.19 -0.74
N LEU A 25 -3.51 24.98 0.28
CA LEU A 25 -4.66 25.84 0.57
C LEU A 25 -4.21 27.24 1.02
N LEU A 26 -3.16 27.35 1.82
CA LEU A 26 -2.58 28.66 2.18
C LEU A 26 -2.02 29.40 0.96
N LEU A 27 -1.34 28.70 0.06
CA LEU A 27 -0.86 29.32 -1.19
C LEU A 27 -2.03 29.69 -2.12
N LEU A 28 -3.14 28.97 -2.06
CA LEU A 28 -4.33 29.27 -2.84
C LEU A 28 -5.03 30.54 -2.35
N THR A 29 -5.13 30.75 -1.04
CA THR A 29 -5.71 31.99 -0.50
C THR A 29 -4.89 33.21 -0.91
N VAL A 30 -3.56 33.14 -0.85
CA VAL A 30 -2.66 34.21 -1.33
C VAL A 30 -2.80 34.43 -2.84
N GLY A 31 -2.77 33.35 -3.63
CA GLY A 31 -2.90 33.44 -5.09
C GLY A 31 -4.26 33.97 -5.56
N LEU A 32 -5.33 33.76 -4.79
CA LEU A 32 -6.65 34.37 -5.04
C LEU A 32 -6.62 35.88 -4.78
N ILE A 33 -5.94 36.34 -3.72
CA ILE A 33 -5.77 37.77 -3.42
C ILE A 33 -4.95 38.46 -4.54
N GLU A 34 -3.89 37.81 -5.02
CA GLU A 34 -3.03 38.33 -6.10
C GLU A 34 -3.61 38.12 -7.51
N LYS A 35 -4.82 37.55 -7.63
CA LYS A 35 -5.49 37.19 -8.90
C LYS A 35 -4.66 36.27 -9.82
N ARG A 36 -3.79 35.44 -9.24
CA ARG A 36 -2.98 34.42 -9.94
C ARG A 36 -3.15 33.02 -9.29
N PRO A 37 -4.36 32.45 -9.25
CA PRO A 37 -4.62 31.22 -8.49
C PRO A 37 -4.13 29.94 -9.18
N VAL A 38 -3.77 29.99 -10.47
CA VAL A 38 -3.54 28.80 -11.30
C VAL A 38 -2.50 27.85 -10.72
N LEU A 39 -1.35 28.38 -10.27
CA LEU A 39 -0.28 27.56 -9.71
C LEU A 39 -0.69 26.91 -8.37
N SER A 40 -1.36 27.68 -7.52
CA SER A 40 -1.83 27.21 -6.23
C SER A 40 -2.96 26.18 -6.35
N LEU A 41 -3.83 26.33 -7.35
CA LEU A 41 -4.88 25.37 -7.67
C LEU A 41 -4.27 24.03 -8.10
N MET A 42 -3.23 24.06 -8.93
CA MET A 42 -2.49 22.86 -9.34
C MET A 42 -1.89 22.11 -8.14
N ASN A 43 -1.35 22.83 -7.15
CA ASN A 43 -0.84 22.23 -5.93
C ASN A 43 -1.92 21.52 -5.10
N VAL A 44 -3.14 22.08 -5.03
CA VAL A 44 -4.27 21.41 -4.39
C VAL A 44 -4.62 20.10 -5.10
N PHE A 45 -4.64 20.08 -6.43
CA PHE A 45 -4.88 18.84 -7.19
C PHE A 45 -3.79 17.79 -6.94
N ILE A 46 -2.52 18.20 -6.87
CA ILE A 46 -1.41 17.31 -6.53
C ILE A 46 -1.60 16.73 -5.11
N ALA A 47 -2.00 17.55 -4.14
CA ALA A 47 -2.28 17.12 -2.77
C ALA A 47 -3.40 16.07 -2.70
N LEU A 48 -4.49 16.30 -3.44
CA LEU A 48 -5.59 15.33 -3.58
C LEU A 48 -5.11 14.03 -4.23
N GLY A 49 -4.20 14.12 -5.21
CA GLY A 49 -3.52 12.97 -5.80
C GLY A 49 -2.82 12.10 -4.75
N PHE A 50 -2.01 12.70 -3.87
CA PHE A 50 -1.35 11.97 -2.78
C PHE A 50 -2.33 11.26 -1.85
N LEU A 51 -3.43 11.93 -1.49
CA LEU A 51 -4.48 11.35 -0.63
C LEU A 51 -5.20 10.18 -1.32
N ALA A 52 -5.49 10.32 -2.62
CA ALA A 52 -6.08 9.25 -3.42
C ALA A 52 -5.15 8.04 -3.51
N LEU A 53 -3.85 8.26 -3.77
CA LEU A 53 -2.86 7.18 -3.79
C LEU A 53 -2.75 6.48 -2.43
N ALA A 54 -2.76 7.25 -1.33
CA ALA A 54 -2.68 6.70 0.02
C ALA A 54 -3.80 5.70 0.36
N ASN A 55 -4.96 5.80 -0.29
CA ASN A 55 -6.11 4.91 -0.10
C ASN A 55 -6.19 3.74 -1.09
N ARG A 56 -5.29 3.68 -2.08
CA ARG A 56 -5.32 2.66 -3.14
C ARG A 56 -4.62 1.37 -2.76
N PHE A 57 -3.82 1.36 -1.68
CA PHE A 57 -3.02 0.21 -1.31
C PHE A 57 -3.91 -0.98 -0.91
N ARG A 58 -3.64 -2.13 -1.52
CA ARG A 58 -4.28 -3.40 -1.20
C ARG A 58 -3.30 -4.24 -0.41
N ALA A 59 -3.80 -4.87 0.64
CA ALA A 59 -3.05 -5.82 1.45
C ALA A 59 -3.81 -7.13 1.52
N LEU A 60 -3.11 -8.16 1.97
CA LEU A 60 -3.72 -9.41 2.37
C LEU A 60 -3.96 -9.37 3.88
N ARG A 61 -5.19 -9.61 4.31
CA ARG A 61 -5.53 -9.90 5.70
C ARG A 61 -5.50 -11.40 5.90
N VAL A 62 -4.69 -11.86 6.84
CA VAL A 62 -4.53 -13.27 7.22
C VAL A 62 -5.02 -13.41 8.66
N GLU A 63 -6.06 -14.21 8.87
CA GLU A 63 -6.64 -14.46 10.19
C GLU A 63 -6.42 -15.92 10.60
N CYS A 64 -5.93 -16.12 11.81
CA CYS A 64 -5.76 -17.43 12.41
C CYS A 64 -5.82 -17.33 13.94
N ASN A 65 -6.43 -18.29 14.63
CA ASN A 65 -6.41 -18.41 16.11
C ASN A 65 -6.60 -17.08 16.86
N GLY A 66 -7.56 -16.24 16.44
CA GLY A 66 -7.83 -14.92 17.04
C GLY A 66 -6.82 -13.81 16.71
N LYS A 67 -5.73 -14.10 16.00
CA LYS A 67 -4.74 -13.13 15.51
C LYS A 67 -5.07 -12.70 14.08
N THR A 68 -4.81 -11.43 13.78
CA THR A 68 -4.96 -10.86 12.44
C THR A 68 -3.63 -10.28 11.99
N LEU A 69 -3.09 -10.79 10.89
CA LEU A 69 -1.88 -10.29 10.25
C LEU A 69 -2.22 -9.59 8.93
N LEU A 70 -1.39 -8.62 8.58
CA LEU A 70 -1.49 -7.85 7.34
C LEU A 70 -0.22 -8.03 6.52
N LEU A 71 -0.36 -8.62 5.35
CA LEU A 71 0.70 -8.69 4.35
C LEU A 71 0.54 -7.49 3.41
N VAL A 72 1.42 -6.49 3.56
CA VAL A 72 1.37 -5.23 2.84
C VAL A 72 2.49 -5.21 1.79
N PRO A 73 2.16 -5.23 0.49
CA PRO A 73 3.13 -5.01 -0.55
C PRO A 73 3.45 -3.52 -0.72
N ASP A 74 4.73 -3.23 -0.90
CA ASP A 74 5.26 -1.93 -1.30
C ASP A 74 5.92 -2.07 -2.68
N TYR A 75 5.17 -1.70 -3.70
CA TYR A 75 5.62 -1.75 -5.10
C TYR A 75 6.73 -0.75 -5.41
N ALA A 76 6.86 0.34 -4.66
CA ALA A 76 7.92 1.33 -4.89
C ALA A 76 9.29 0.77 -4.51
N THR A 77 9.34 -0.02 -3.42
CA THR A 77 10.57 -0.66 -2.95
C THR A 77 10.67 -2.14 -3.32
N SER A 78 9.67 -2.67 -4.05
CA SER A 78 9.51 -4.10 -4.35
C SER A 78 9.66 -4.98 -3.09
N THR A 79 9.06 -4.55 -1.97
CA THR A 79 9.14 -5.27 -0.68
C THR A 79 7.77 -5.65 -0.16
N ILE A 80 7.69 -6.80 0.51
CA ILE A 80 6.51 -7.28 1.22
C ILE A 80 6.79 -7.16 2.71
N THR A 81 5.86 -6.54 3.43
CA THR A 81 5.97 -6.41 4.89
C THR A 81 4.81 -7.15 5.53
N LEU A 82 5.12 -8.04 6.47
CA LEU A 82 4.15 -8.66 7.36
C LEU A 82 4.03 -7.80 8.62
N LYS A 83 2.80 -7.36 8.92
CA LYS A 83 2.49 -6.53 10.08
C LYS A 83 1.40 -7.17 10.93
N ASP A 84 1.43 -6.89 12.23
CA ASP A 84 0.30 -7.15 13.12
C ASP A 84 -0.77 -6.03 13.01
N THR A 85 -1.93 -6.19 13.66
CA THR A 85 -2.99 -5.18 13.79
C THR A 85 -2.50 -3.88 14.41
N GLU A 86 -1.53 -3.95 15.32
CA GLU A 86 -0.89 -2.79 15.94
C GLU A 86 0.11 -2.07 15.00
N GLY A 87 0.32 -2.59 13.79
CA GLY A 87 1.24 -2.02 12.81
C GLY A 87 2.71 -2.38 13.02
N LYS A 88 3.02 -3.17 14.06
CA LYS A 88 4.37 -3.72 14.29
C LYS A 88 4.79 -4.61 13.13
N VAL A 89 5.98 -4.37 12.60
CA VAL A 89 6.57 -5.18 11.51
C VAL A 89 7.12 -6.47 12.11
N LEU A 90 6.61 -7.61 11.66
CA LEU A 90 7.04 -8.93 12.07
C LEU A 90 8.10 -9.51 11.13
N ALA A 91 7.91 -9.28 9.83
CA ALA A 91 8.85 -9.70 8.79
C ALA A 91 8.83 -8.70 7.64
N ARG A 92 9.96 -8.57 6.95
CA ARG A 92 10.10 -7.79 5.73
C ARG A 92 10.98 -8.56 4.75
N ASP A 93 10.52 -8.64 3.51
CA ASP A 93 11.20 -9.39 2.47
C ASP A 93 11.04 -8.69 1.11
N PHE A 94 11.85 -9.07 0.13
CA PHE A 94 11.72 -8.57 -1.25
C PHE A 94 10.70 -9.39 -2.03
N PHE A 95 10.20 -8.80 -3.12
CA PHE A 95 9.32 -9.48 -4.05
C PHE A 95 10.07 -10.68 -4.66
N PRO A 96 9.49 -11.89 -4.62
CA PRO A 96 10.11 -13.05 -5.23
C PRO A 96 9.82 -13.01 -6.73
N LEU A 97 10.74 -12.40 -7.48
CA LEU A 97 10.60 -12.04 -8.90
C LEU A 97 10.83 -13.21 -9.87
N PHE A 98 11.56 -14.23 -9.44
CA PHE A 98 12.00 -15.33 -10.28
C PHE A 98 11.32 -16.65 -9.91
N GLU A 99 11.24 -16.95 -8.61
CA GLU A 99 10.69 -18.20 -8.08
C GLU A 99 9.60 -17.95 -7.05
N GLU A 100 8.78 -18.96 -6.77
CA GLU A 100 7.81 -18.91 -5.68
C GLU A 100 8.58 -19.01 -4.35
N LYS A 101 8.41 -18.02 -3.47
CA LYS A 101 9.05 -17.99 -2.16
C LYS A 101 8.02 -18.29 -1.08
N THR A 102 8.37 -19.18 -0.17
CA THR A 102 7.57 -19.48 1.01
C THR A 102 7.92 -18.50 2.13
N LEU A 103 6.91 -17.78 2.63
CA LEU A 103 7.01 -16.92 3.80
C LEU A 103 6.35 -17.64 4.98
N GLU A 104 7.15 -17.94 6.00
CA GLU A 104 6.62 -18.47 7.25
C GLU A 104 5.95 -17.34 8.04
N THR A 105 4.73 -17.60 8.48
CA THR A 105 3.98 -16.69 9.34
C THR A 105 3.50 -17.43 10.59
N PRO A 106 3.19 -16.71 11.68
CA PRO A 106 2.54 -17.31 12.85
C PRO A 106 1.21 -18.03 12.55
N CYS A 107 0.62 -17.79 11.38
CA CYS A 107 -0.62 -18.42 10.92
C CYS A 107 -0.39 -19.64 10.01
N GLY A 108 0.85 -20.00 9.72
CA GLY A 108 1.24 -21.02 8.75
C GLY A 108 2.07 -20.44 7.60
N THR A 109 2.30 -21.25 6.58
CA THR A 109 3.16 -20.90 5.44
C THR A 109 2.35 -20.26 4.31
N LEU A 110 2.87 -19.17 3.76
CA LEU A 110 2.32 -18.49 2.59
C LEU A 110 3.26 -18.68 1.40
N GLY A 111 2.76 -19.21 0.28
CA GLY A 111 3.48 -19.21 -0.99
C GLY A 111 3.29 -17.86 -1.68
N ILE A 112 4.37 -17.15 -2.00
CA ILE A 112 4.31 -15.85 -2.64
C ILE A 112 5.07 -15.91 -3.96
N ARG A 113 4.44 -15.45 -5.03
CA ARG A 113 5.07 -15.34 -6.35
C ARG A 113 4.75 -13.99 -6.97
N ALA A 114 5.77 -13.27 -7.41
CA ALA A 114 5.56 -12.07 -8.22
C ALA A 114 5.44 -12.44 -9.70
N ILE A 115 4.40 -11.91 -10.35
CA ILE A 115 4.21 -12.00 -11.79
C ILE A 115 4.48 -10.62 -12.38
N ARG A 116 5.46 -10.55 -13.27
CA ARG A 116 5.69 -9.38 -14.09
C ARG A 116 4.86 -9.45 -15.36
N HIS A 117 4.06 -8.42 -15.59
CA HIS A 117 3.31 -8.22 -16.81
C HIS A 117 4.05 -7.24 -17.74
N ARG A 118 3.55 -7.13 -18.97
CA ARG A 118 4.00 -6.11 -19.92
C ARG A 118 3.82 -4.71 -19.30
N PHE A 119 4.70 -3.77 -19.64
CA PHE A 119 4.73 -2.40 -19.09
C PHE A 119 5.13 -2.28 -17.60
N GLY A 120 5.86 -3.26 -17.06
CA GLY A 120 6.42 -3.15 -15.71
C GLY A 120 5.41 -3.29 -14.57
N LYS A 121 4.16 -3.66 -14.87
CA LYS A 121 3.16 -3.97 -13.85
C LYS A 121 3.54 -5.26 -13.14
N VAL A 122 3.56 -5.25 -11.81
CA VAL A 122 3.84 -6.43 -10.99
C VAL A 122 2.57 -6.81 -10.22
N GLU A 123 2.19 -8.08 -10.29
CA GLU A 123 1.11 -8.65 -9.49
C GLU A 123 1.68 -9.71 -8.54
N LEU A 124 1.20 -9.74 -7.31
CA LEU A 124 1.59 -10.76 -6.34
C LEU A 124 0.51 -11.83 -6.26
N ARG A 125 0.87 -13.07 -6.58
CA ARG A 125 0.05 -14.25 -6.30
C ARG A 125 0.45 -14.82 -4.95
N ILE A 126 -0.52 -14.93 -4.07
CA ILE A 126 -0.31 -15.44 -2.71
C ILE A 126 -1.18 -16.68 -2.56
N LYS A 127 -0.54 -17.82 -2.29
CA LYS A 127 -1.17 -19.10 -2.01
C LYS A 127 -1.15 -19.37 -0.51
N ALA A 128 -2.32 -19.74 0.00
CA ALA A 128 -2.57 -20.01 1.40
C ALA A 128 -3.55 -21.18 1.52
N GLU A 129 -3.10 -22.32 2.07
CA GLU A 129 -3.95 -23.51 2.30
C GLU A 129 -4.86 -23.86 1.08
N GLY A 130 -4.29 -23.89 -0.12
CA GLY A 130 -5.02 -24.23 -1.35
C GLY A 130 -5.87 -23.10 -1.96
N LYS A 131 -5.94 -21.93 -1.33
CA LYS A 131 -6.55 -20.72 -1.92
C LYS A 131 -5.49 -19.81 -2.51
N GLU A 132 -5.74 -19.34 -3.73
CA GLU A 132 -4.86 -18.39 -4.43
C GLU A 132 -5.52 -17.01 -4.49
N ILE A 133 -4.79 -15.99 -4.06
CA ILE A 133 -5.25 -14.61 -4.01
C ILE A 133 -4.25 -13.71 -4.71
N THR A 134 -4.74 -12.91 -5.66
CA THR A 134 -3.93 -11.95 -6.42
C THR A 134 -4.01 -10.53 -5.85
N LEU A 135 -2.88 -9.92 -5.54
CA LEU A 135 -2.78 -8.49 -5.25
C LEU A 135 -2.22 -7.76 -6.49
N PRO A 136 -2.93 -6.75 -7.00
CA PRO A 136 -2.42 -5.88 -8.06
C PRO A 136 -1.50 -4.79 -7.53
#